data_AF-A0A402BFA1-F1
#
_entry.id   AF-A0A402BFA1-F1
#
_cell.length_a   1.000
_cell.length_b   1.000
_cell.length_c   1.000
_cell.angle_alpha   90.00
_cell.angle_beta   90.00
_cell.angle_gamma   90.00
#
_symmetry.space_group_name_H-M   'P 1'
#
loop_
_entity.id
_entity.type
_entity.pdbx_description
1 polymer ?
#
loop_
_entity_poly.entity_id
_entity_poly.type
_entity_poly.pdbx_seq_one_letter_code
_entity_poly.pdbx_strand_id
1 'polypeptide(L)'
;MTPDQLTTAIVNGVNAGGEQFLEGTLAATLPIIWLAILGLHLGRPYILDMIDRFTLRLGADLLWLIYIALRDILIISGVIMSFMFLFPDVVTTDQLPLTGGLAAVCLFAVLLIKLMGDPDHNLRDFRLTTYLLGLGALFYFVPYVIGVQANAVTSGTIGDISKFLVTSSNTSWAIGIGYVTIVLLAIMGAIAAGYTLRTGGLAEAATETPDASAKK
;
A
#
# COMPACT_ATOMS: atom_id res chain seq x y z
N MET A 1 -18.97 15.61 -41.05
CA MET A 1 -18.40 14.55 -40.19
C MET A 1 -18.74 13.23 -40.84
N THR A 2 -17.75 12.45 -41.27
CA THR A 2 -18.00 11.14 -41.88
C THR A 2 -18.37 10.12 -40.78
N PRO A 3 -19.07 9.01 -41.11
CA PRO A 3 -19.35 7.95 -40.15
C PRO A 3 -18.08 7.45 -39.42
N ASP A 4 -16.94 7.38 -40.11
CA ASP A 4 -15.66 6.98 -39.51
C ASP A 4 -15.12 8.00 -38.50
N GLN A 5 -15.30 9.30 -38.77
CA GLN A 5 -14.93 10.37 -37.84
C GLN A 5 -15.81 10.34 -36.58
N LEU A 6 -17.10 10.01 -36.72
CA LEU A 6 -18.00 9.85 -35.58
C LEU A 6 -17.62 8.64 -34.72
N THR A 7 -17.36 7.48 -35.35
CA THR A 7 -16.89 6.28 -34.64
C THR A 7 -15.60 6.54 -33.87
N THR A 8 -14.63 7.19 -34.51
CA THR A 8 -13.34 7.53 -33.87
C THR A 8 -13.54 8.47 -32.68
N ALA A 9 -14.39 9.49 -32.83
CA ALA A 9 -14.68 10.43 -31.75
C ALA A 9 -15.37 9.74 -30.55
N ILE A 10 -16.30 8.81 -30.80
CA ILE A 10 -16.97 8.06 -29.74
C ILE A 10 -15.97 7.16 -29.00
N VAL A 11 -15.14 6.40 -29.72
CA VAL A 11 -14.15 5.51 -29.10
C VAL A 11 -13.17 6.30 -28.25
N ASN A 12 -12.66 7.42 -28.75
CA ASN A 12 -11.76 8.27 -27.99
C ASN A 12 -12.43 8.87 -26.74
N GLY A 13 -13.68 9.33 -26.86
CA GLY A 13 -14.44 9.86 -25.74
C GLY A 13 -14.72 8.82 -24.65
N VAL A 14 -15.06 7.58 -25.04
CA VAL A 14 -15.28 6.48 -24.10
C VAL A 14 -13.99 6.08 -23.40
N ASN A 15 -12.88 5.98 -24.13
CA ASN A 15 -11.58 5.62 -23.54
C ASN A 15 -11.12 6.70 -22.55
N ALA A 16 -11.11 7.97 -22.94
CA ALA A 16 -10.70 9.06 -22.07
C ALA A 16 -11.61 9.19 -20.83
N GLY A 17 -12.93 9.02 -21.00
CA GLY A 17 -13.86 9.04 -19.88
C GLY A 17 -13.69 7.87 -18.92
N GLY A 18 -13.41 6.68 -19.45
CA GLY A 18 -13.16 5.47 -18.65
C GLY A 18 -11.86 5.55 -17.86
N GLU A 19 -10.79 6.05 -18.49
CA GLU A 19 -9.49 6.31 -17.87
C GLU A 19 -9.61 7.29 -16.71
N GLN A 20 -10.18 8.47 -16.95
CA GLN A 20 -10.41 9.49 -15.91
C GLN A 20 -11.26 8.97 -14.74
N PHE A 21 -12.28 8.15 -15.03
CA PHE A 21 -13.13 7.57 -13.99
C PHE A 21 -12.35 6.59 -13.11
N LEU A 22 -11.54 5.71 -13.71
CA LEU A 22 -10.73 4.75 -12.98
C LEU A 22 -9.65 5.46 -12.17
N GLU A 23 -8.88 6.35 -12.79
CA GLU A 23 -7.80 7.09 -12.16
C GLU A 23 -8.31 7.96 -11.02
N GLY A 24 -9.37 8.73 -11.26
CA GLY A 24 -9.99 9.59 -10.25
C GLY A 24 -10.56 8.80 -9.07
N THR A 25 -11.20 7.65 -9.33
CA THR A 25 -11.74 6.80 -8.25
C THR A 25 -10.62 6.19 -7.41
N LEU A 26 -9.56 5.72 -8.06
CA LEU A 26 -8.39 5.17 -7.39
C LEU A 26 -7.69 6.24 -6.53
N ALA A 27 -7.47 7.43 -7.09
CA ALA A 27 -6.86 8.56 -6.40
C ALA A 27 -7.67 9.01 -5.16
N ALA A 28 -9.01 8.97 -5.25
CA ALA A 28 -9.90 9.31 -4.14
C ALA A 28 -10.01 8.20 -3.08
N THR A 29 -9.93 6.93 -3.48
CA THR A 29 -10.10 5.78 -2.58
C THR A 29 -8.84 5.43 -1.81
N LEU A 30 -7.67 5.56 -2.44
CA LEU A 30 -6.39 5.23 -1.83
C LEU A 30 -6.10 5.92 -0.47
N PRO A 31 -6.38 7.21 -0.23
CA PRO A 31 -6.19 7.82 1.08
C PRO A 31 -7.09 7.20 2.15
N ILE A 32 -8.32 6.82 1.80
CA ILE A 32 -9.26 6.16 2.70
C ILE A 32 -8.71 4.79 3.11
N ILE A 33 -8.20 4.03 2.14
CA ILE A 33 -7.58 2.73 2.39
C ILE A 33 -6.34 2.87 3.27
N TRP A 34 -5.48 3.86 3.03
CA TRP A 34 -4.34 4.15 3.89
C TRP A 34 -4.74 4.45 5.33
N LEU A 35 -5.77 5.28 5.53
CA LEU A 35 -6.29 5.56 6.87
C LEU A 35 -6.85 4.30 7.53
N ALA A 36 -7.55 3.43 6.78
CA ALA A 36 -8.06 2.17 7.29
C ALA A 36 -6.93 1.20 7.68
N ILE A 37 -5.88 1.08 6.87
CA ILE A 37 -4.69 0.27 7.17
C ILE A 37 -4.05 0.75 8.48
N LEU A 38 -3.81 2.05 8.63
CA LEU A 38 -3.22 2.61 9.83
C LEU A 38 -4.13 2.45 11.05
N GLY A 39 -5.43 2.71 10.89
CA GLY A 39 -6.42 2.56 11.95
C GLY A 39 -6.45 1.13 12.50
N LEU A 40 -6.48 0.12 11.63
CA LEU A 40 -6.45 -1.28 12.04
C LEU A 40 -5.11 -1.70 12.63
N HIS A 41 -4.00 -1.23 12.07
CA HIS A 41 -2.66 -1.56 12.58
C HIS A 41 -2.44 -1.00 13.99
N LEU A 42 -2.81 0.26 14.21
CA LEU A 42 -2.75 0.90 15.52
C LEU A 42 -3.81 0.37 16.50
N GLY A 43 -4.92 -0.16 15.98
CA GLY A 43 -6.00 -0.77 16.76
C GLY A 43 -5.69 -2.18 17.31
N ARG A 44 -4.56 -2.80 16.95
CA ARG A 44 -4.16 -4.13 17.44
C ARG A 44 -4.29 -4.31 18.97
N PRO A 45 -3.71 -3.46 19.83
CA PRO A 45 -3.81 -3.64 21.29
C PRO A 45 -5.26 -3.62 21.80
N TYR A 46 -6.12 -2.82 21.17
CA TYR A 46 -7.55 -2.78 21.52
C TYR A 46 -8.25 -4.10 21.17
N ILE A 47 -7.97 -4.67 20.01
CA ILE A 47 -8.53 -5.97 19.60
C ILE A 47 -8.06 -7.09 20.53
N LEU A 48 -6.79 -7.08 20.95
CA LEU A 48 -6.27 -8.06 21.91
C LEU A 48 -6.98 -7.97 23.27
N ASP A 49 -7.15 -6.77 23.83
CA ASP A 49 -7.91 -6.58 25.09
C ASP A 49 -9.38 -7.00 24.94
N MET A 50 -9.98 -6.79 23.77
CA MET A 50 -11.35 -7.23 23.49
C MET A 50 -11.45 -8.76 23.40
N ILE A 51 -10.45 -9.42 22.82
CA ILE A 51 -10.37 -10.89 22.72
C ILE A 51 -10.35 -11.54 24.12
N ASP A 52 -9.59 -10.96 25.05
CA ASP A 52 -9.46 -11.46 26.42
C ASP A 52 -10.78 -11.41 27.21
N ARG A 53 -11.75 -10.60 26.76
CA ARG A 53 -13.07 -10.47 27.38
C ARG A 53 -14.08 -11.52 26.89
N PHE A 54 -13.81 -12.26 25.82
CA PHE A 54 -14.72 -13.30 25.36
C PHE A 54 -14.62 -14.56 26.23
N THR A 55 -15.76 -14.97 26.77
CA THR A 55 -15.88 -16.24 27.51
C THR A 55 -15.84 -17.46 26.59
N LEU A 56 -16.16 -17.29 25.30
CA LEU A 56 -16.13 -18.33 24.28
C LEU A 56 -14.86 -18.22 23.44
N ARG A 57 -14.03 -19.28 23.48
CA ARG A 57 -12.81 -19.38 22.66
C ARG A 57 -13.09 -19.25 21.15
N LEU A 58 -14.23 -19.76 20.69
CA LEU A 58 -14.63 -19.67 19.29
C LEU A 58 -14.86 -18.21 18.85
N GLY A 59 -15.46 -17.38 19.71
CA GLY A 59 -15.71 -15.96 19.41
C GLY A 59 -14.42 -15.14 19.36
N ALA A 60 -13.52 -15.41 20.31
CA ALA A 60 -12.17 -14.84 20.33
C ALA A 60 -11.39 -15.15 19.04
N ASP A 61 -11.38 -16.43 18.63
CA ASP A 61 -10.65 -16.89 17.44
C ASP A 61 -11.23 -16.31 16.14
N LEU A 62 -12.56 -16.31 16.01
CA LEU A 62 -13.24 -15.75 14.83
C LEU A 62 -12.97 -14.24 14.69
N LEU A 63 -13.05 -13.49 15.79
CA LEU A 63 -12.76 -12.06 15.79
C LEU A 63 -11.31 -11.78 15.37
N TRP A 64 -10.36 -12.56 15.91
CA TRP A 64 -8.95 -12.44 15.57
C TRP A 64 -8.70 -12.71 14.08
N LEU A 65 -9.29 -13.78 13.55
CA LEU A 65 -9.18 -14.15 12.14
C LEU A 65 -9.76 -13.06 11.23
N ILE A 66 -10.96 -12.55 11.53
CA ILE A 66 -11.58 -11.47 10.75
C ILE A 66 -10.69 -10.20 10.78
N TYR A 67 -10.14 -9.86 11.95
CA TYR A 67 -9.25 -8.71 12.09
C TYR A 67 -8.00 -8.86 11.21
N ILE A 68 -7.32 -10.01 11.25
CA ILE A 68 -6.15 -10.29 10.40
C ILE A 68 -6.55 -10.25 8.92
N ALA A 69 -7.63 -10.94 8.54
CA ALA A 69 -8.06 -11.01 7.14
C ALA A 69 -8.39 -9.63 6.57
N LEU A 70 -9.11 -8.79 7.32
CA LEU A 70 -9.46 -7.44 6.89
C LEU A 70 -8.22 -6.56 6.75
N ARG A 71 -7.30 -6.60 7.73
CA ARG A 71 -6.02 -5.88 7.70
C ARG A 71 -5.22 -6.26 6.46
N ASP A 72 -5.15 -7.54 6.15
CA ASP A 72 -4.31 -8.07 5.07
C ASP A 72 -4.92 -7.76 3.70
N ILE A 73 -6.24 -7.90 3.54
CA ILE A 73 -6.97 -7.47 2.33
C ILE A 73 -6.77 -5.97 2.07
N LEU A 74 -6.79 -5.14 3.12
CA LEU A 74 -6.58 -3.71 2.98
C LEU A 74 -5.15 -3.39 2.52
N ILE A 75 -4.13 -4.05 3.08
CA ILE A 75 -2.75 -3.85 2.63
C ILE A 75 -2.56 -4.31 1.17
N ILE A 76 -3.11 -5.47 0.80
CA ILE A 76 -3.07 -5.98 -0.58
C ILE A 76 -3.74 -5.00 -1.53
N SER A 77 -4.95 -4.54 -1.19
CA SER A 77 -5.69 -3.60 -2.04
C SER A 77 -4.98 -2.25 -2.16
N GLY A 78 -4.36 -1.76 -1.06
CA GLY A 78 -3.52 -0.57 -1.07
C GLY A 78 -2.31 -0.68 -2.01
N VAL A 79 -1.64 -1.83 -2.03
CA VAL A 79 -0.55 -2.11 -2.98
C VAL A 79 -1.04 -2.10 -4.43
N ILE A 80 -2.13 -2.82 -4.72
CA ILE A 80 -2.69 -2.92 -6.08
C ILE A 80 -3.11 -1.53 -6.59
N MET A 81 -3.84 -0.76 -5.78
CA MET A 81 -4.25 0.59 -6.16
C MET A 81 -3.04 1.52 -6.37
N SER A 82 -1.98 1.34 -5.59
CA SER A 82 -0.75 2.12 -5.76
C SER A 82 0.00 1.84 -7.05
N PHE A 83 -0.41 0.86 -7.87
CA PHE A 83 0.15 0.69 -9.20
C PHE A 83 -0.15 1.86 -10.14
N MET A 84 -1.14 2.71 -9.83
CA MET A 84 -1.38 3.94 -10.58
C MET A 84 -0.12 4.82 -10.71
N PHE A 85 0.74 4.83 -9.68
CA PHE A 85 1.97 5.64 -9.65
C PHE A 85 3.07 5.15 -10.60
N LEU A 86 2.91 3.95 -11.19
CA LEU A 86 3.88 3.37 -12.11
C LEU A 86 3.57 3.74 -13.56
N PHE A 87 2.39 4.28 -13.85
CA PHE A 87 1.99 4.68 -15.19
C PHE A 87 2.42 6.12 -15.46
N PRO A 88 3.28 6.34 -16.47
CA PRO A 88 3.74 7.69 -16.82
C PRO A 88 2.59 8.64 -17.14
N ASP A 89 1.54 8.17 -17.82
CA ASP A 89 0.41 9.01 -18.20
C ASP A 89 -0.26 9.62 -16.96
N VAL A 90 -0.76 8.77 -16.05
CA VAL A 90 -1.35 9.14 -14.75
C VAL A 90 -0.49 10.15 -13.98
N VAL A 91 0.82 9.91 -13.83
CA VAL A 91 1.67 10.81 -13.03
C VAL A 91 1.98 12.13 -13.74
N THR A 92 1.81 12.21 -15.06
CA THR A 92 1.99 13.44 -15.83
C THR A 92 0.72 14.28 -15.89
N THR A 93 -0.45 13.65 -15.91
CA THR A 93 -1.76 14.29 -16.11
C THR A 93 -2.43 14.66 -14.78
N ASP A 94 -2.40 13.76 -13.80
CA ASP A 94 -3.15 13.91 -12.55
C ASP A 94 -2.34 14.53 -11.41
N GLN A 95 -3.07 15.21 -10.52
CA GLN A 95 -2.52 15.75 -9.27
C GLN A 95 -2.43 14.66 -8.20
N LEU A 96 -1.33 13.91 -8.21
CA LEU A 96 -1.07 12.85 -7.24
C LEU A 96 0.09 13.21 -6.29
N PRO A 97 0.21 12.51 -5.14
CA PRO A 97 1.32 12.71 -4.22
C PRO A 97 2.66 12.25 -4.83
N LEU A 98 3.66 13.15 -4.86
CA LEU A 98 4.94 12.90 -5.53
C LEU A 98 5.65 11.61 -5.08
N THR A 99 5.65 11.31 -3.78
CA THR A 99 6.29 10.11 -3.22
C THR A 99 5.33 8.93 -3.04
N GLY A 100 4.16 8.95 -3.69
CA GLY A 100 3.16 7.87 -3.61
C GLY A 100 3.69 6.50 -4.02
N GLY A 101 4.57 6.44 -5.03
CA GLY A 101 5.25 5.20 -5.42
C GLY A 101 6.13 4.61 -4.31
N LEU A 102 6.85 5.45 -3.55
CA LEU A 102 7.65 4.99 -2.41
C LEU A 102 6.77 4.50 -1.25
N ALA A 103 5.59 5.09 -1.07
CA ALA A 103 4.59 4.57 -0.13
C ALA A 103 4.13 3.16 -0.53
N ALA A 104 3.97 2.90 -1.84
CA ALA A 104 3.67 1.57 -2.39
C ALA A 104 4.77 0.56 -2.07
N VAL A 105 6.04 0.96 -2.22
CA VAL A 105 7.21 0.13 -1.83
C VAL A 105 7.12 -0.26 -0.36
N CYS A 106 6.80 0.69 0.53
CA CYS A 106 6.65 0.39 1.96
C CYS A 106 5.53 -0.60 2.24
N LEU A 107 4.37 -0.48 1.58
CA LEU A 107 3.27 -1.44 1.72
C LEU A 107 3.65 -2.83 1.17
N PHE A 108 4.34 -2.88 0.03
CA PHE A 108 4.82 -4.15 -0.52
C PHE A 108 5.85 -4.81 0.39
N ALA A 109 6.74 -4.03 1.00
CA ALA A 109 7.68 -4.53 2.00
C ALA A 109 6.98 -5.10 3.24
N VAL A 110 5.85 -4.54 3.66
CA VAL A 110 5.00 -5.11 4.72
C VAL A 110 4.45 -6.47 4.32
N LEU A 111 3.96 -6.62 3.08
CA LEU A 111 3.53 -7.93 2.57
C LEU A 111 4.69 -8.93 2.49
N LEU A 112 5.89 -8.47 2.11
CA LEU A 112 7.08 -9.31 2.08
C LEU A 112 7.46 -9.82 3.49
N ILE A 113 7.38 -8.98 4.52
CA ILE A 113 7.59 -9.41 5.90
C ILE A 113 6.55 -10.43 6.32
N LYS A 114 5.28 -10.21 5.97
CA LYS A 114 4.19 -11.17 6.25
C LYS A 114 4.33 -12.50 5.53
N LEU A 115 4.97 -12.49 4.36
CA LEU A 115 5.24 -13.71 3.62
C LEU A 115 6.38 -14.53 4.25
N MET A 116 7.42 -13.86 4.75
CA MET A 116 8.65 -14.51 5.23
C MET A 116 8.74 -14.67 6.75
N GLY A 117 7.80 -14.11 7.50
CA GLY A 117 7.82 -14.09 8.95
C GLY A 117 6.42 -14.00 9.53
N ASP A 118 6.35 -13.84 10.85
CA ASP A 118 5.09 -13.83 11.60
C ASP A 118 5.01 -12.57 12.47
N PRO A 119 4.52 -11.45 11.92
CA PRO A 119 4.41 -10.20 12.68
C PRO A 119 3.34 -10.24 13.76
N ASP A 120 2.52 -11.29 13.83
CA ASP A 120 1.49 -11.43 14.85
C ASP A 120 2.03 -12.10 16.12
N HIS A 121 3.06 -12.95 16.01
CA HIS A 121 3.73 -13.61 17.13
C HIS A 121 5.15 -13.08 17.42
N ASN A 122 5.87 -12.56 16.42
CA ASN A 122 7.23 -12.07 16.56
C ASN A 122 7.29 -10.54 16.72
N LEU A 123 7.87 -10.08 17.84
CA LEU A 123 8.01 -8.67 18.15
C LEU A 123 8.90 -7.92 17.14
N ARG A 124 9.92 -8.58 16.58
CA ARG A 124 10.80 -7.96 15.58
C ARG A 124 10.03 -7.62 14.30
N ASP A 125 9.26 -8.57 13.80
CA ASP A 125 8.53 -8.44 12.53
C ASP A 125 7.36 -7.46 12.68
N PHE A 126 6.73 -7.43 13.86
CA PHE A 126 5.74 -6.41 14.21
C PHE A 126 6.32 -4.99 14.19
N ARG A 127 7.52 -4.79 14.78
CA ARG A 127 8.19 -3.48 14.78
C ARG A 127 8.57 -3.03 13.38
N LEU A 128 9.11 -3.93 12.56
CA LEU A 128 9.44 -3.63 11.16
C LEU A 128 8.19 -3.24 10.37
N THR A 129 7.10 -3.99 10.51
CA THR A 129 5.80 -3.66 9.89
C THR A 129 5.33 -2.28 10.34
N THR A 130 5.43 -1.97 11.63
CA THR A 130 5.03 -0.67 12.17
C THR A 130 5.86 0.48 11.61
N TYR A 131 7.18 0.32 11.52
CA TYR A 131 8.06 1.33 10.94
C TYR A 131 7.80 1.54 9.45
N LEU A 132 7.57 0.47 8.69
CA LEU A 132 7.25 0.56 7.26
C LEU A 132 5.90 1.22 7.02
N LEU A 133 4.87 0.88 7.79
CA LEU A 133 3.57 1.54 7.69
C LEU A 133 3.66 3.01 8.07
N GLY A 134 4.40 3.36 9.12
CA GLY A 134 4.65 4.74 9.50
C GLY A 134 5.42 5.52 8.42
N LEU A 135 6.48 4.94 7.86
CA LEU A 135 7.28 5.56 6.81
C LEU A 135 6.48 5.73 5.51
N GLY A 136 5.74 4.69 5.11
CA GLY A 136 4.87 4.76 3.93
C GLY A 136 3.75 5.78 4.11
N ALA A 137 3.18 5.89 5.31
CA ALA A 137 2.20 6.92 5.63
C ALA A 137 2.78 8.33 5.49
N LEU A 138 4.04 8.55 5.89
CA LEU A 138 4.72 9.83 5.66
C LEU A 138 4.91 10.10 4.17
N PHE A 139 5.38 9.11 3.39
CA PHE A 139 5.53 9.25 1.95
C PHE A 139 4.21 9.47 1.21
N TYR A 140 3.09 9.07 1.78
CA TYR A 140 1.78 9.26 1.17
C TYR A 140 1.11 10.55 1.65
N PHE A 141 0.86 10.68 2.96
CA PHE A 141 0.03 11.76 3.50
C PHE A 141 0.70 13.13 3.49
N VAL A 142 2.02 13.23 3.64
CA VAL A 142 2.71 14.52 3.59
C VAL A 142 2.53 15.20 2.22
N PRO A 143 2.90 14.56 1.08
CA PRO A 143 2.62 15.15 -0.23
C PRO A 143 1.15 15.16 -0.61
N TYR A 144 0.31 14.29 -0.05
CA TYR A 144 -1.13 14.36 -0.30
C TYR A 144 -1.76 15.61 0.34
N VAL A 145 -1.51 15.86 1.63
CA VAL A 145 -2.13 16.99 2.35
C VAL A 145 -1.46 18.32 1.97
N ILE A 146 -0.13 18.38 1.98
CA ILE A 146 0.62 19.62 1.72
C ILE A 146 0.80 19.87 0.22
N GLY A 147 0.86 18.82 -0.59
CA GLY A 147 0.86 18.92 -2.04
C GLY A 147 -0.57 19.03 -2.55
N VAL A 148 -1.19 17.89 -2.86
CA VAL A 148 -2.46 17.80 -3.59
C VAL A 148 -3.57 18.65 -2.98
N GLN A 149 -3.84 18.51 -1.68
CA GLN A 149 -4.96 19.20 -1.04
C GLN A 149 -4.71 20.69 -0.82
N ALA A 150 -3.51 21.07 -0.37
CA ALA A 150 -3.18 22.49 -0.21
C ALA A 150 -3.08 23.22 -1.56
N ASN A 151 -2.76 22.52 -2.66
CA ASN A 151 -2.67 23.12 -3.99
C ASN A 151 -3.98 23.76 -4.42
N ALA A 152 -5.10 23.14 -4.03
CA ALA A 152 -6.44 23.61 -4.38
C ALA A 152 -6.84 24.90 -3.67
N VAL A 153 -6.17 25.28 -2.57
CA VAL A 153 -6.63 26.36 -1.68
C VAL A 153 -5.56 27.40 -1.33
N THR A 154 -4.29 27.18 -1.69
CA THR A 154 -3.18 28.05 -1.30
C THR A 154 -2.54 28.77 -2.50
N SER A 155 -1.97 29.95 -2.24
CA SER A 155 -1.22 30.75 -3.21
C SER A 155 0.04 31.35 -2.57
N GLY A 156 0.95 31.91 -3.38
CA GLY A 156 2.23 32.43 -2.91
C GLY A 156 3.23 31.33 -2.52
N THR A 157 4.11 31.60 -1.57
CA THR A 157 5.22 30.68 -1.17
C THR A 157 4.73 29.30 -0.74
N ILE A 158 3.59 29.20 -0.05
CA ILE A 158 3.00 27.92 0.34
C ILE A 158 2.49 27.16 -0.90
N GLY A 159 1.95 27.87 -1.89
CA GLY A 159 1.55 27.29 -3.16
C GLY A 159 2.72 26.73 -3.97
N ASP A 160 3.90 27.37 -3.91
CA ASP A 160 5.10 26.87 -4.59
C ASP A 160 5.64 25.59 -3.94
N ILE A 161 5.61 25.51 -2.61
CA ILE A 161 5.95 24.28 -1.87
C ILE A 161 4.94 23.17 -2.19
N SER A 162 3.65 23.51 -2.23
CA SER A 162 2.60 22.56 -2.59
C SER A 162 2.81 22.00 -4.00
N LYS A 163 3.07 22.85 -5.00
CA LYS A 163 3.35 22.41 -6.37
C LYS A 163 4.54 21.46 -6.43
N PHE A 164 5.59 21.70 -5.65
CA PHE A 164 6.75 20.81 -5.57
C PHE A 164 6.37 19.36 -5.20
N LEU A 165 5.35 19.17 -4.36
CA LEU A 165 4.94 17.86 -3.85
C LEU A 165 3.88 17.15 -4.72
N VAL A 166 3.50 17.73 -5.87
CA VAL A 166 2.49 17.19 -6.79
C VAL A 166 3.14 16.66 -8.06
N THR A 167 2.70 15.50 -8.53
CA THR A 167 3.25 14.79 -9.69
C THR A 167 3.15 15.59 -10.99
N SER A 168 1.97 16.11 -11.34
CA SER A 168 1.75 16.87 -12.58
C SER A 168 2.51 18.19 -12.67
N SER A 169 2.93 18.75 -11.53
CA SER A 169 3.77 19.96 -11.48
C SER A 169 5.27 19.65 -11.52
N ASN A 170 5.68 18.42 -11.18
CA ASN A 170 7.07 17.98 -11.08
C ASN A 170 7.29 16.63 -11.76
N THR A 171 6.91 16.57 -13.03
CA THR A 171 6.86 15.33 -13.82
C THR A 171 8.21 14.61 -13.89
N SER A 172 9.33 15.34 -14.01
CA SER A 172 10.67 14.73 -14.04
C SER A 172 11.00 13.97 -12.75
N TRP A 173 10.59 14.51 -11.60
CA TRP A 173 10.73 13.83 -10.31
C TRP A 173 9.77 12.66 -10.18
N ALA A 174 8.52 12.83 -10.60
CA ALA A 174 7.50 11.79 -10.56
C ALA A 174 7.93 10.55 -11.37
N ILE A 175 8.41 10.76 -12.60
CA ILE A 175 8.92 9.69 -13.46
C ILE A 175 10.17 9.04 -12.85
N GLY A 176 11.11 9.84 -12.34
CA GLY A 176 12.32 9.33 -11.70
C GLY A 176 12.01 8.45 -10.49
N ILE A 177 11.12 8.91 -9.60
CA ILE A 177 10.65 8.14 -8.45
C ILE A 177 9.87 6.90 -8.90
N GLY A 178 9.08 7.01 -9.98
CA GLY A 178 8.37 5.88 -10.59
C GLY A 178 9.33 4.75 -11.00
N TYR A 179 10.43 5.07 -11.69
CA TYR A 179 11.43 4.06 -12.04
C TYR A 179 12.13 3.46 -10.81
N VAL A 180 12.48 4.26 -9.82
CA VAL A 180 13.03 3.75 -8.55
C VAL A 180 12.03 2.80 -7.88
N THR A 181 10.75 3.17 -7.85
CA THR A 181 9.66 2.35 -7.31
C THR A 181 9.56 1.01 -8.04
N ILE A 182 9.60 1.02 -9.38
CA ILE A 182 9.58 -0.20 -10.21
C ILE A 182 10.75 -1.12 -9.84
N VAL A 183 11.97 -0.59 -9.76
CA VAL A 183 13.16 -1.38 -9.42
C VAL A 183 13.03 -2.00 -8.04
N LEU A 184 12.59 -1.22 -7.04
CA LEU A 184 12.43 -1.72 -5.66
C LEU A 184 11.34 -2.80 -5.57
N LEU A 185 10.19 -2.60 -6.23
CA LEU A 185 9.13 -3.59 -6.29
C LEU A 185 9.59 -4.86 -7.03
N ALA A 186 10.34 -4.73 -8.11
CA ALA A 186 10.88 -5.87 -8.84
C ALA A 186 11.87 -6.68 -7.99
N ILE A 187 12.76 -6.02 -7.23
CA ILE A 187 13.68 -6.69 -6.31
C ILE A 187 12.89 -7.44 -5.23
N MET A 188 11.94 -6.79 -4.57
CA MET A 188 11.15 -7.42 -3.52
C MET A 188 10.27 -8.56 -4.06
N GLY A 189 9.70 -8.39 -5.26
CA GLY A 189 8.93 -9.42 -5.96
C GLY A 189 9.79 -10.64 -6.31
N ALA A 190 11.04 -10.43 -6.75
CA ALA A 190 11.98 -11.51 -7.00
C ALA A 190 12.37 -12.24 -5.70
N ILE A 191 12.55 -11.51 -4.59
CA ILE A 191 12.78 -12.12 -3.27
C ILE A 191 11.57 -12.96 -2.85
N ALA A 192 10.35 -12.43 -2.97
CA ALA A 192 9.11 -13.13 -2.66
C ALA A 192 8.98 -14.43 -3.47
N ALA A 193 9.14 -14.34 -4.79
CA ALA A 193 9.09 -15.51 -5.67
C ALA A 193 10.17 -16.54 -5.32
N GLY A 194 11.40 -16.10 -5.09
CA GLY A 194 12.51 -16.97 -4.69
C GLY A 194 12.26 -17.66 -3.34
N TYR A 195 11.67 -16.96 -2.39
CA TYR A 195 11.26 -17.52 -1.10
C TYR A 195 10.17 -18.59 -1.29
N THR A 196 9.08 -18.26 -1.98
CA THR A 196 7.97 -19.19 -2.23
C THR A 196 8.41 -20.46 -2.97
N LEU A 197 9.31 -20.33 -3.96
CA LEU A 197 9.86 -21.48 -4.68
C LEU A 197 10.73 -22.37 -3.79
N ARG A 198 11.45 -21.81 -2.81
CA ARG A 198 12.31 -22.57 -1.89
C ARG A 198 11.51 -23.28 -0.81
N THR A 199 10.47 -22.66 -0.28
CA THR A 199 9.63 -23.22 0.79
C THR A 199 8.48 -24.08 0.26
N GLY A 200 8.29 -24.14 -1.07
CA GLY A 200 7.23 -24.92 -1.70
C GLY A 200 5.81 -24.44 -1.37
N GLY A 201 5.67 -23.21 -0.86
CA GLY A 201 4.40 -22.67 -0.38
C GLY A 201 3.85 -23.36 0.88
N LEU A 202 4.65 -24.19 1.56
CA LEU A 202 4.28 -24.81 2.82
C LEU A 202 4.48 -23.80 3.96
N ALA A 203 3.54 -23.74 4.90
CA ALA A 203 3.72 -23.01 6.15
C ALA A 203 4.95 -23.60 6.88
N GLU A 204 5.83 -22.73 7.38
CA GLU A 204 7.04 -23.16 8.08
C GLU A 204 6.65 -24.13 9.21
N ALA A 205 7.22 -25.33 9.20
CA ALA A 205 6.96 -26.32 10.23
C ALA A 205 7.49 -25.76 11.55
N ALA A 206 6.62 -25.67 12.56
CA ALA A 206 7.01 -25.27 13.90
C ALA A 206 8.22 -26.11 14.31
N THR A 207 9.38 -25.47 14.47
CA THR A 207 10.57 -26.12 14.97
C THR A 207 10.26 -26.59 16.38
N GLU A 208 9.97 -27.88 16.56
CA GLU A 208 10.05 -28.54 17.85
C GLU A 208 11.49 -28.34 18.35
N THR A 209 11.68 -27.46 19.33
CA THR A 209 12.92 -27.41 20.11
C THR A 209 13.16 -28.81 20.66
N PRO A 210 14.27 -29.50 20.29
CA PRO A 210 14.60 -30.78 20.88
C PRO A 210 14.84 -30.54 22.37
N ASP A 211 13.99 -31.15 23.18
CA ASP A 211 14.08 -31.14 24.63
C ASP A 211 15.49 -31.55 25.06
N ALA A 212 16.19 -30.63 25.74
CA ALA A 212 17.54 -30.83 26.26
C ALA A 212 17.51 -31.69 27.54
N SER A 213 16.84 -32.84 27.50
CA SER A 213 16.60 -33.72 28.66
C SER A 213 17.20 -35.13 28.54
N ALA A 214 18.14 -35.36 27.62
CA ALA A 214 18.84 -36.64 27.48
C ALA A 214 20.37 -36.52 27.65
N LYS A 215 20.81 -36.13 28.84
CA LYS A 215 22.10 -36.58 29.40
C LYS A 215 21.91 -36.94 30.87
N LYS A 216 21.58 -38.19 31.11
CA LYS A 216 21.93 -38.90 32.35
C LYS A 216 23.28 -39.58 32.14
#